data_AF-A0A642EQG9-F1
#
_entry.id   AF-A0A642EQG9-F1
#
_cell.length_a   1.000
_cell.length_b   1.000
_cell.length_c   1.000
_cell.angle_alpha   90.00
_cell.angle_beta   90.00
_cell.angle_gamma   90.00
#
_symmetry.space_group_name_H-M   'P 1'
#
loop_
_entity.id
_entity.type
_entity.pdbx_description
1 polymer ?
#
loop_
_entity_poly.entity_id
_entity_poly.type
_entity_poly.pdbx_seq_one_letter_code
_entity_poly.pdbx_strand_id
1 'polypeptide(L)'
;MEPWDNMPAYLKMMRNLSGRLEECKATLIKTINTNYNKAFDELEEYAVSMKVGRDKFAKRDITISQKINTGNFYALQANAVIAGFYEEQMKKINEAVPKPVDPKPYTPVADGGGSVVKEPIATPRARKMVHLHTHTTQPIQTEADIDRYLQKLKAELMQHIGGDYDIIIS
;
A
#
# COMPACT_ATOMS: atom_id res chain seq x y z
N MET A 1 -27.98 3.15 -41.26
CA MET A 1 -26.75 2.64 -41.90
C MET A 1 -25.96 3.86 -42.25
N GLU A 2 -24.82 4.04 -41.61
CA GLU A 2 -24.05 5.26 -41.78
C GLU A 2 -23.15 5.13 -43.01
N PRO A 3 -22.85 6.23 -43.73
CA PRO A 3 -22.16 6.16 -45.02
C PRO A 3 -20.79 5.48 -44.98
N TRP A 4 -20.12 5.51 -43.82
CA TRP A 4 -18.80 4.93 -43.61
C TRP A 4 -18.82 3.41 -43.33
N ASP A 5 -19.98 2.82 -43.06
CA ASP A 5 -20.10 1.38 -42.79
C ASP A 5 -19.71 0.51 -44.00
N ASN A 6 -19.73 1.10 -45.21
CA ASN A 6 -19.36 0.44 -46.46
C ASN A 6 -17.96 0.85 -46.97
N MET A 7 -17.22 1.68 -46.23
CA MET A 7 -15.86 2.11 -46.63
C MET A 7 -14.80 1.14 -46.09
N PRO A 8 -14.09 0.37 -46.96
CA PRO A 8 -13.12 -0.62 -46.49
C PRO A 8 -11.95 -0.01 -45.70
N ALA A 9 -11.51 1.20 -46.08
CA ALA A 9 -10.44 1.91 -45.39
C ALA A 9 -10.83 2.29 -43.95
N TYR A 10 -12.06 2.77 -43.76
CA TYR A 10 -12.61 3.10 -42.44
C TYR A 10 -12.71 1.85 -41.56
N LEU A 11 -13.30 0.76 -42.07
CA LEU A 11 -13.43 -0.49 -41.33
C LEU A 11 -12.07 -1.06 -40.92
N LYS A 12 -11.04 -0.95 -41.77
CA LYS A 12 -9.67 -1.36 -41.45
C LYS A 12 -9.10 -0.54 -40.31
N MET A 13 -9.27 0.78 -40.33
CA MET A 13 -8.78 1.69 -39.29
C MET A 13 -9.51 1.44 -37.96
N MET A 14 -10.83 1.29 -37.99
CA MET A 14 -11.64 0.98 -36.80
C MET A 14 -11.22 -0.36 -36.16
N ARG A 15 -11.00 -1.41 -36.96
CA ARG A 15 -10.50 -2.70 -36.46
C ARG A 15 -9.12 -2.57 -35.84
N ASN A 16 -8.22 -1.83 -36.47
CA ASN A 16 -6.88 -1.61 -35.93
C ASN A 16 -6.91 -0.85 -34.59
N LEU A 17 -7.70 0.23 -34.50
CA LEU A 17 -7.86 1.01 -33.28
C LEU A 17 -8.49 0.17 -32.16
N SER A 18 -9.50 -0.63 -32.49
CA SER A 18 -10.15 -1.53 -31.53
C SER A 18 -9.16 -2.58 -31.02
N GLY A 19 -8.36 -3.18 -31.91
CA GLY A 19 -7.32 -4.14 -31.52
C GLY A 19 -6.29 -3.53 -30.58
N ARG A 20 -5.76 -2.34 -30.92
CA ARG A 20 -4.82 -1.61 -30.06
C ARG A 20 -5.43 -1.25 -28.70
N LEU A 21 -6.70 -0.86 -28.67
CA LEU A 21 -7.40 -0.55 -27.43
C LEU A 21 -7.50 -1.80 -26.52
N GLU A 22 -7.85 -2.96 -27.08
CA GLU A 22 -7.92 -4.21 -26.33
C GLU A 22 -6.55 -4.67 -25.82
N GLU A 23 -5.48 -4.49 -26.61
CA GLU A 23 -4.10 -4.73 -26.15
C GLU A 23 -3.73 -3.83 -24.95
N CYS A 24 -4.07 -2.54 -25.01
CA CYS A 24 -3.84 -1.62 -23.90
C CYS A 24 -4.65 -1.99 -22.65
N LYS A 25 -5.91 -2.41 -22.82
CA LYS A 25 -6.74 -2.91 -21.70
C LYS A 25 -6.15 -4.18 -21.09
N ALA A 26 -5.74 -5.15 -21.92
CA ALA A 26 -5.13 -6.40 -21.45
C ALA A 26 -3.83 -6.13 -20.67
N THR A 27 -3.03 -5.17 -21.12
CA THR A 27 -1.83 -4.70 -20.42
C THR A 27 -2.17 -4.15 -19.04
N LEU A 28 -3.17 -3.27 -18.95
CA LEU A 28 -3.61 -2.73 -17.66
C LEU A 28 -4.16 -3.81 -16.73
N ILE A 29 -4.95 -4.76 -17.24
CA ILE A 29 -5.45 -5.89 -16.45
C ILE A 29 -4.28 -6.70 -15.87
N LYS A 30 -3.24 -6.96 -16.67
CA LYS A 30 -2.03 -7.64 -16.20
C LYS A 30 -1.31 -6.82 -15.12
N THR A 31 -1.13 -5.52 -15.34
CA THR A 31 -0.52 -4.61 -14.35
C THR A 31 -1.30 -4.58 -13.03
N ILE A 32 -2.64 -4.49 -13.09
CA ILE A 32 -3.50 -4.56 -11.90
C ILE A 32 -3.28 -5.88 -11.17
N ASN A 33 -3.31 -7.01 -11.87
CA ASN A 33 -3.07 -8.32 -11.26
C ASN A 33 -1.72 -8.38 -10.55
N THR A 34 -0.64 -7.98 -11.22
CA THR A 34 0.71 -8.01 -10.64
C THR A 34 0.81 -7.10 -9.42
N ASN A 35 0.37 -5.85 -9.53
CA ASN A 35 0.50 -4.86 -8.47
C ASN A 35 -0.32 -5.24 -7.22
N TYR A 36 -1.58 -5.68 -7.40
CA TYR A 36 -2.40 -6.07 -6.25
C TYR A 36 -1.92 -7.38 -5.62
N ASN A 37 -1.48 -8.37 -6.39
CA ASN A 37 -0.92 -9.59 -5.80
C ASN A 37 0.29 -9.27 -4.91
N LYS A 38 1.24 -8.48 -5.42
CA LYS A 38 2.39 -8.03 -4.64
C LYS A 38 1.97 -7.26 -3.38
N ALA A 39 1.03 -6.32 -3.52
CA ALA A 39 0.50 -5.56 -2.38
C ALA A 39 -0.14 -6.47 -1.33
N PHE A 40 -0.89 -7.50 -1.76
CA PHE A 40 -1.48 -8.47 -0.84
C PHE A 40 -0.44 -9.36 -0.16
N ASP A 41 0.61 -9.78 -0.86
CA ASP A 41 1.71 -10.54 -0.26
C ASP A 41 2.35 -9.75 0.89
N GLU A 42 2.66 -8.46 0.67
CA GLU A 42 3.22 -7.57 1.68
C GLU A 42 2.26 -7.30 2.86
N LEU A 43 0.97 -7.09 2.59
CA LEU A 43 -0.06 -6.89 3.63
C LEU A 43 -0.29 -8.15 4.46
N GLU A 44 -0.21 -9.34 3.84
CA GLU A 44 -0.36 -10.61 4.52
C GLU A 44 0.85 -10.91 5.42
N GLU A 45 2.07 -10.68 4.93
CA GLU A 45 3.28 -10.75 5.75
C GLU A 45 3.20 -9.76 6.93
N TYR A 46 2.75 -8.55 6.67
CA TYR A 46 2.58 -7.54 7.71
C TYR A 46 1.54 -7.97 8.77
N ALA A 47 0.37 -8.44 8.35
CA ALA A 47 -0.68 -8.92 9.27
C ALA A 47 -0.18 -10.09 10.14
N VAL A 48 0.58 -11.03 9.57
CA VAL A 48 1.21 -12.13 10.30
C VAL A 48 2.17 -11.60 11.37
N SER A 49 3.03 -10.64 11.02
CA SER A 49 3.98 -10.03 11.96
C SER A 49 3.29 -9.33 13.13
N MET A 50 2.12 -8.74 12.89
CA MET A 50 1.31 -8.04 13.90
C MET A 50 0.30 -8.95 14.62
N LYS A 51 0.28 -10.26 14.31
CA LYS A 51 -0.70 -11.23 14.83
C LYS A 51 -2.16 -10.84 14.55
N VAL A 52 -2.40 -10.19 13.41
CA VAL A 52 -3.73 -9.78 12.96
C VAL A 52 -4.33 -10.86 12.05
N GLY A 53 -5.60 -11.19 12.27
CA GLY A 53 -6.31 -12.17 11.46
C GLY A 53 -6.50 -11.73 10.00
N ARG A 54 -6.46 -12.68 9.06
CA ARG A 54 -6.61 -12.43 7.62
C ARG A 54 -7.97 -11.81 7.25
N ASP A 55 -8.98 -12.01 8.09
CA ASP A 55 -10.33 -11.46 7.96
C ASP A 55 -10.42 -9.95 8.20
N LYS A 56 -9.36 -9.32 8.71
CA LYS A 56 -9.37 -7.90 9.12
C LYS A 56 -9.12 -6.90 7.98
N PHE A 57 -8.73 -7.38 6.80
CA PHE A 57 -8.52 -6.54 5.62
C PHE A 57 -9.04 -7.23 4.36
N ALA A 58 -9.06 -6.50 3.24
CA ALA A 58 -9.70 -6.94 2.01
C ALA A 58 -9.23 -8.33 1.51
N LYS A 59 -10.14 -9.08 0.89
CA LYS A 59 -9.83 -10.40 0.29
C LYS A 59 -9.24 -10.21 -1.09
N ARG A 60 -8.14 -10.94 -1.37
CA ARG A 60 -7.36 -10.86 -2.61
C ARG A 60 -8.20 -11.06 -3.86
N ASP A 61 -8.80 -12.24 -4.00
CA ASP A 61 -9.52 -12.63 -5.22
C ASP A 61 -10.72 -11.73 -5.50
N ILE A 62 -11.45 -11.34 -4.46
CA ILE A 62 -12.61 -10.44 -4.58
C ILE A 62 -12.15 -9.07 -5.07
N THR A 63 -11.11 -8.51 -4.47
CA THR A 63 -10.60 -7.17 -4.79
C THR A 63 -10.06 -7.13 -6.21
N ILE A 64 -9.19 -8.08 -6.58
CA ILE A 64 -8.63 -8.14 -7.94
C ILE A 64 -9.74 -8.30 -8.97
N SER A 65 -10.67 -9.24 -8.74
CA SER A 65 -11.81 -9.45 -9.63
C SER A 65 -12.63 -8.17 -9.83
N GLN A 66 -12.92 -7.44 -8.76
CA GLN A 66 -13.63 -6.15 -8.84
C GLN A 66 -12.84 -5.09 -9.62
N LYS A 67 -11.51 -5.05 -9.48
CA LYS A 67 -10.65 -4.05 -10.13
C LYS A 67 -10.44 -4.31 -11.62
N ILE A 68 -10.50 -5.57 -12.07
CA ILE A 68 -10.33 -5.92 -13.48
C ILE A 68 -11.65 -6.09 -14.24
N ASN A 69 -12.77 -6.30 -13.54
CA ASN A 69 -14.09 -6.50 -14.16
C ASN A 69 -14.71 -5.16 -14.60
N THR A 70 -14.02 -4.45 -15.47
CA THR A 70 -14.52 -3.24 -16.13
C THR A 70 -14.00 -3.20 -17.56
N GLY A 71 -14.90 -2.94 -18.51
CA GLY A 71 -14.55 -2.71 -19.91
C GLY A 71 -14.05 -1.29 -20.18
N ASN A 72 -14.13 -0.39 -19.18
CA ASN A 72 -13.73 1.01 -19.32
C ASN A 72 -12.21 1.15 -19.13
N PHE A 73 -11.54 1.60 -20.18
CA PHE A 73 -10.09 1.80 -20.18
C PHE A 73 -9.61 2.75 -19.07
N TYR A 74 -10.30 3.87 -18.85
CA TYR A 74 -9.93 4.83 -17.81
C TYR A 74 -10.13 4.27 -16.39
N ALA A 75 -11.15 3.43 -16.21
CA ALA A 75 -11.34 2.73 -14.94
C ALA A 75 -10.20 1.74 -14.68
N LEU A 76 -9.72 1.01 -15.71
CA LEU A 76 -8.54 0.15 -15.59
C LEU A 76 -7.28 0.97 -15.26
N GLN A 77 -7.08 2.14 -15.88
CA GLN A 77 -5.96 3.02 -15.55
C GLN A 77 -5.99 3.48 -14.10
N ALA A 78 -7.15 3.96 -13.63
CA ALA A 78 -7.31 4.39 -12.24
C ALA A 78 -7.11 3.22 -11.27
N ASN A 79 -7.63 2.03 -11.61
CA ASN A 79 -7.50 0.83 -10.78
C ASN A 79 -6.06 0.33 -10.69
N ALA A 80 -5.20 0.61 -11.67
CA ALA A 80 -3.78 0.25 -11.64
C ALA A 80 -2.96 1.01 -10.58
N VAL A 81 -3.48 2.14 -10.08
CA VAL A 81 -2.87 2.92 -9.00
C VAL A 81 -3.21 2.28 -7.65
N ILE A 82 -2.19 1.76 -6.95
CA ILE A 82 -2.38 0.95 -5.73
C ILE A 82 -2.16 1.69 -4.41
N ALA A 83 -1.48 2.84 -4.41
CA ALA A 83 -1.00 3.48 -3.19
C ALA A 83 -2.11 3.72 -2.15
N GLY A 84 -3.24 4.30 -2.58
CA GLY A 84 -4.38 4.56 -1.70
C GLY A 84 -5.04 3.28 -1.17
N PHE A 85 -5.11 2.22 -1.97
CA PHE A 85 -5.63 0.92 -1.52
C PHE A 85 -4.72 0.30 -0.45
N TYR A 86 -3.41 0.32 -0.70
CA TYR A 86 -2.41 -0.25 0.20
C TYR A 86 -2.41 0.46 1.56
N GLU A 87 -2.41 1.79 1.56
CA GLU A 87 -2.50 2.61 2.77
C GLU A 87 -3.76 2.30 3.58
N GLU A 88 -4.91 2.22 2.92
CA GLU A 88 -6.18 1.89 3.57
C GLU A 88 -6.15 0.51 4.24
N GLN A 89 -5.61 -0.52 3.55
CA GLN A 89 -5.53 -1.86 4.13
C GLN A 89 -4.50 -1.94 5.26
N MET A 90 -3.38 -1.24 5.14
CA MET A 90 -2.39 -1.15 6.23
C MET A 90 -3.00 -0.51 7.47
N LYS A 91 -3.79 0.55 7.30
CA LYS A 91 -4.54 1.18 8.40
C LYS A 91 -5.48 0.18 9.08
N LYS A 92 -6.23 -0.62 8.32
CA LYS A 92 -7.12 -1.66 8.90
C LYS A 92 -6.35 -2.70 9.69
N ILE A 93 -5.17 -3.12 9.21
CA ILE A 93 -4.29 -4.03 9.96
C ILE A 93 -3.87 -3.38 11.28
N ASN A 94 -3.41 -2.12 11.25
CA ASN A 94 -2.99 -1.38 12.45
C ASN A 94 -4.11 -1.26 13.49
N GLU A 95 -5.34 -0.97 13.05
CA GLU A 95 -6.51 -0.84 13.93
C GLU A 95 -6.92 -2.18 14.57
N ALA A 96 -6.62 -3.29 13.90
CA ALA A 96 -6.94 -4.63 14.35
C ALA A 96 -5.85 -5.28 15.22
N VAL A 97 -4.72 -4.61 15.44
CA VAL A 97 -3.66 -5.08 16.33
C VAL A 97 -4.25 -5.26 17.74
N PRO A 98 -4.11 -6.45 18.35
CA PRO A 98 -4.58 -6.67 19.71
C PRO A 98 -3.91 -5.68 20.66
N LYS A 99 -4.70 -4.80 21.28
CA LYS A 99 -4.19 -3.93 22.35
C LYS A 99 -3.74 -4.83 23.51
N PRO A 100 -2.58 -4.57 24.14
CA PRO A 100 -2.18 -5.30 25.32
C PRO A 100 -3.31 -5.18 26.34
N VAL A 101 -3.85 -6.33 26.73
CA VAL A 101 -4.88 -6.41 27.76
C VAL A 101 -4.24 -5.87 29.03
N ASP A 102 -4.82 -4.82 29.62
CA ASP A 102 -4.42 -4.35 30.95
C ASP A 102 -4.28 -5.57 31.86
N PRO A 103 -3.15 -5.73 32.59
CA PRO A 103 -3.00 -6.85 33.50
C PRO A 103 -4.15 -6.76 34.50
N LYS A 104 -5.06 -7.75 34.45
CA LYS A 104 -6.14 -7.89 35.44
C LYS A 104 -5.52 -7.69 36.83
N PRO A 105 -6.06 -6.80 37.68
CA PRO A 105 -5.55 -6.63 39.03
C PRO A 105 -5.71 -7.96 39.76
N TYR A 106 -4.60 -8.70 39.91
CA TYR A 106 -4.53 -9.83 40.83
C TYR A 106 -4.56 -9.26 42.24
N THR A 107 -5.55 -9.67 43.03
CA THR A 107 -5.55 -9.47 44.47
C THR A 107 -4.35 -10.24 45.06
N PRO A 108 -3.41 -9.59 45.77
CA PRO A 108 -2.30 -10.30 46.39
C PRO A 108 -2.85 -11.11 47.56
N VAL A 109 -2.65 -12.43 47.52
CA VAL A 109 -2.60 -13.20 48.76
C VAL A 109 -1.25 -12.87 49.39
N ALA A 110 -1.28 -12.27 50.58
CA ALA A 110 -0.07 -11.94 51.33
C ALA A 110 0.75 -13.21 51.58
N ASP A 111 1.98 -13.27 51.09
CA ASP A 111 3.18 -13.27 51.94
C ASP A 111 4.47 -13.25 51.09
N GLY A 112 5.48 -12.52 51.56
CA GLY A 112 6.90 -12.73 51.23
C GLY A 112 7.42 -12.54 49.80
N GLY A 113 8.03 -11.38 49.54
CA GLY A 113 9.30 -11.26 48.80
C GLY A 113 9.34 -11.62 47.31
N GLY A 114 9.43 -10.60 46.44
CA GLY A 114 9.89 -10.78 45.06
C GLY A 114 9.61 -9.56 44.20
N SER A 115 10.65 -8.78 43.88
CA SER A 115 10.58 -7.74 42.87
C SER A 115 10.16 -8.33 41.53
N VAL A 116 8.93 -8.02 41.09
CA VAL A 116 8.42 -8.42 39.78
C VAL A 116 9.06 -7.50 38.74
N VAL A 117 10.11 -7.98 38.09
CA VAL A 117 10.65 -7.36 36.88
C VAL A 117 9.59 -7.53 35.79
N LYS A 118 8.91 -6.43 35.43
CA LYS A 118 8.04 -6.40 34.25
C LYS A 118 8.94 -6.61 33.03
N GLU A 119 8.82 -7.78 32.40
CA GLU A 119 9.38 -8.01 31.07
C GLU A 119 8.87 -6.90 30.14
N PRO A 120 9.75 -6.20 29.41
CA PRO A 120 9.29 -5.23 28.43
C PRO A 120 8.63 -6.02 27.33
N ILE A 121 7.30 -6.08 27.34
CA ILE A 121 6.52 -6.55 26.20
C ILE A 121 6.87 -5.58 25.07
N ALA A 122 7.77 -6.00 24.19
CA ALA A 122 8.02 -5.32 22.93
C ALA A 122 6.74 -5.44 22.12
N THR A 123 5.82 -4.51 22.31
CA THR A 123 4.63 -4.38 21.47
C THR A 123 5.13 -4.17 20.04
N PRO A 124 4.70 -5.03 19.09
CA PRO A 124 5.11 -4.87 17.70
C PRO A 124 4.66 -3.49 17.21
N ARG A 125 5.58 -2.76 16.59
CA ARG A 125 5.35 -1.39 16.12
C ARG A 125 4.50 -1.43 14.86
N ALA A 126 3.45 -0.61 14.83
CA ALA A 126 2.58 -0.54 13.66
C ALA A 126 3.29 0.17 12.51
N ARG A 127 3.01 -0.19 11.25
CA ARG A 127 3.61 0.45 10.09
C ARG A 127 2.77 1.63 9.62
N LYS A 128 3.42 2.73 9.23
CA LYS A 128 2.78 3.93 8.67
C LYS A 128 3.42 4.27 7.32
N MET A 129 2.58 4.54 6.32
CA MET A 129 3.05 5.03 5.03
C MET A 129 3.37 6.52 5.11
N VAL A 130 4.53 6.91 4.57
CA VAL A 130 5.01 8.29 4.53
C VAL A 130 5.41 8.61 3.10
N HIS A 131 4.97 9.77 2.60
CA HIS A 131 5.40 10.28 1.31
C HIS A 131 6.44 11.39 1.53
N LEU A 132 7.57 11.28 0.85
CA LEU A 132 8.65 12.26 0.95
C LEU A 132 8.56 13.31 -0.15
N HIS A 133 8.90 14.55 0.18
CA HIS A 133 8.96 15.63 -0.79
C HIS A 133 10.26 15.57 -1.60
N THR A 134 10.25 14.72 -2.63
CA THR A 134 11.41 14.49 -3.51
C THR A 134 11.54 15.49 -4.65
N HIS A 135 10.49 16.26 -4.94
CA HIS A 135 10.55 17.27 -6.01
C HIS A 135 11.38 18.49 -5.58
N THR A 136 12.45 18.79 -6.32
CA THR A 136 13.27 19.98 -6.12
C THR A 136 13.46 20.74 -7.44
N THR A 137 13.33 22.06 -7.39
CA THR A 137 13.63 22.98 -8.50
C THR A 137 15.06 23.53 -8.42
N GLN A 138 15.78 23.25 -7.33
CA GLN A 138 17.18 23.65 -7.17
C GLN A 138 18.05 22.74 -8.05
N PRO A 139 18.83 23.28 -9.00
CA PRO A 139 19.75 22.49 -9.81
C PRO A 139 20.79 21.82 -8.90
N ILE A 140 20.95 20.51 -9.07
CA ILE A 140 21.97 19.73 -8.35
C ILE A 140 23.17 19.61 -9.28
N GLN A 141 24.28 20.30 -8.96
CA GLN A 141 25.47 20.35 -9.82
C GLN A 141 26.74 19.85 -9.12
N THR A 142 26.76 19.89 -7.78
CA THR A 142 27.89 19.48 -6.97
C THR A 142 27.50 18.42 -5.94
N GLU A 143 28.48 17.70 -5.40
CA GLU A 143 28.26 16.75 -4.30
C GLU A 143 27.63 17.42 -3.07
N ALA A 144 28.06 18.65 -2.75
CA ALA A 144 27.48 19.42 -1.65
C ALA A 144 25.98 19.71 -1.86
N ASP A 145 25.51 19.85 -3.11
CA ASP A 145 24.10 20.02 -3.41
C ASP A 145 23.31 18.72 -3.20
N ILE A 146 23.91 17.57 -3.54
CA ILE A 146 23.35 16.23 -3.27
C ILE A 146 23.21 16.04 -1.76
N ASP A 147 24.24 16.34 -0.98
CA ASP A 147 24.23 16.21 0.47
C ASP A 147 23.14 17.08 1.11
N ARG A 148 22.98 18.32 0.66
CA ARG A 148 21.90 19.21 1.13
C ARG A 148 20.53 18.64 0.81
N TYR A 149 20.34 18.07 -0.37
CA TYR A 149 19.08 17.43 -0.75
C TYR A 149 18.79 16.19 0.12
N LEU A 150 19.76 15.31 0.31
CA LEU A 150 19.61 14.12 1.16
C LEU A 150 19.41 14.48 2.64
N GLN A 151 20.04 15.55 3.14
CA GLN A 151 19.82 16.05 4.49
C GLN A 151 18.38 16.52 4.70
N LYS A 152 17.75 17.16 3.70
CA LYS A 152 16.32 17.52 3.77
C LYS A 152 15.43 16.29 3.87
N LEU A 153 15.65 15.30 2.99
CA LEU A 153 14.90 14.03 3.04
C LEU A 153 15.10 13.29 4.36
N LYS A 154 16.33 13.27 4.89
CA LYS A 154 16.64 12.69 6.20
C LYS A 154 15.89 13.42 7.32
N ALA A 155 15.87 14.75 7.30
CA ALA A 155 15.15 15.53 8.30
C ALA A 155 13.64 15.24 8.26
N GLU A 156 13.06 15.12 7.06
CA GLU A 156 11.67 14.72 6.87
C GLU A 156 11.39 13.31 7.41
N LEU A 157 12.25 12.33 7.10
CA LEU A 157 12.14 10.98 7.66
C LEU A 157 12.20 10.98 9.19
N MET A 158 13.14 11.73 9.77
CA MET A 158 13.30 11.83 11.22
C MET A 158 12.07 12.43 11.93
N GLN A 159 11.25 13.25 11.25
CA GLN A 159 9.98 13.73 11.81
C GLN A 159 8.93 12.62 11.95
N HIS A 160 9.05 11.56 11.17
CA HIS A 160 8.14 10.42 11.20
C HIS A 160 8.69 9.23 11.98
N ILE A 161 9.99 9.23 12.29
CA ILE A 161 10.64 8.22 13.13
C ILE A 161 10.56 8.66 14.59
N GLY A 162 9.63 8.06 15.33
CA GLY A 162 9.44 8.29 16.76
C GLY A 162 8.12 7.68 17.25
N GLY A 163 8.12 7.06 18.44
CA GLY A 163 6.92 6.44 19.03
C GLY A 163 6.73 4.95 18.69
N ASP A 164 5.48 4.54 18.47
CA ASP A 164 5.05 3.13 18.30
C ASP A 164 4.96 2.67 16.83
N TYR A 165 5.52 3.46 15.89
CA TYR A 165 5.40 3.21 14.46
C TYR A 165 6.72 3.00 13.74
N ASP A 166 6.73 2.05 12.80
CA ASP A 166 7.74 1.90 11.75
C ASP A 166 7.23 2.57 10.47
N ILE A 167 8.13 3.16 9.66
CA ILE A 167 7.74 3.90 8.45
C ILE A 167 8.01 3.09 7.19
N ILE A 168 7.07 3.15 6.23
CA ILE A 168 7.24 2.67 4.85
C ILE A 168 7.16 3.89 3.93
N ILE A 169 8.14 4.03 3.03
CA ILE A 169 8.20 5.13 2.06
C ILE A 169 7.50 4.70 0.76
N SER A 170 6.62 5.56 0.23
CA SER A 170 5.95 5.38 -1.06
C SER A 170 6.25 6.50 -2.06
#